data_AF-A0A3G8GUY1-F1
#
_entry.id   AF-A0A3G8GUY1-F1
#
_cell.length_a   1.000
_cell.length_b   1.000
_cell.length_c   1.000
_cell.angle_alpha   90.00
_cell.angle_beta   90.00
_cell.angle_gamma   90.00
#
_symmetry.space_group_name_H-M   'P 1'
#
loop_
_entity.id
_entity.type
_entity.pdbx_description
1 polymer ?
#
loop_
_entity_poly.entity_id
_entity_poly.type
_entity_poly.pdbx_seq_one_letter_code
_entity_poly.pdbx_strand_id
1 'polypeptide(L)'
;MSTQNDVDEQKIASDEFAYKDAADRWIAGFSSRRDAMLAGINVGLHSVVTAEVSPQCPSYFARFEARHVLRQMIDGLAYGEQHGKLVSSEEARVILSPIADASLADGLEGGQSSPEWLKQLDLMNRLEQCVADWVAATNPTMPHPKFIRYGSEQVHVAGGNLGIPFL
;
A
#
# COMPACT_ATOMS: atom_id res chain seq x y z
N MET A 1 -29.35 38.19 17.53
CA MET A 1 -28.77 37.88 16.21
C MET A 1 -27.80 36.73 16.40
N SER A 2 -28.26 35.50 16.21
CA SER A 2 -27.41 34.31 16.25
C SER A 2 -27.21 33.85 14.81
N THR A 3 -25.96 33.90 14.34
CA THR A 3 -25.54 33.37 13.06
C THR A 3 -25.50 31.84 13.16
N GLN A 4 -26.46 31.21 12.51
CA GLN A 4 -26.48 29.78 12.19
C GLN A 4 -25.39 29.57 11.12
N ASN A 5 -24.22 29.09 11.53
CA ASN A 5 -23.25 28.56 10.59
C ASN A 5 -23.71 27.14 10.25
N ASP A 6 -24.38 27.03 9.11
CA ASP A 6 -24.50 25.79 8.36
C ASP A 6 -23.07 25.35 8.00
N VAL A 7 -22.49 24.51 8.86
CA VAL A 7 -21.38 23.66 8.45
C VAL A 7 -22.03 22.53 7.69
N ASP A 8 -22.11 22.70 6.37
CA ASP A 8 -22.18 21.57 5.44
C ASP A 8 -21.07 20.60 5.83
N GLU A 9 -21.41 19.58 6.61
CA GLU A 9 -20.68 18.33 6.64
C GLU A 9 -20.78 17.78 5.22
N GLN A 10 -19.86 18.25 4.35
CA GLN A 10 -19.46 17.50 3.17
C GLN A 10 -19.03 16.14 3.71
N LYS A 11 -19.98 15.20 3.67
CA LYS A 11 -19.79 13.78 3.87
C LYS A 11 -18.66 13.42 2.91
N ILE A 12 -17.43 13.41 3.40
CA ILE A 12 -16.25 12.98 2.66
C ILE A 12 -16.66 11.62 2.13
N ALA A 13 -16.82 11.51 0.80
CA ALA A 13 -17.16 10.25 0.17
C ALA A 13 -16.18 9.22 0.74
N SER A 14 -16.69 8.21 1.44
CA SER A 14 -15.80 7.26 2.07
C SER A 14 -15.17 6.46 0.95
N ASP A 15 -13.92 6.76 0.64
CA ASP A 15 -13.19 6.11 -0.44
C ASP A 15 -12.63 4.78 0.07
N GLU A 16 -13.52 3.93 0.57
CA GLU A 16 -13.19 2.68 1.28
C GLU A 16 -12.92 1.52 0.33
N PHE A 17 -13.40 1.59 -0.91
CA PHE A 17 -13.28 0.52 -1.87
C PHE A 17 -12.81 1.00 -3.25
N ALA A 18 -12.18 0.09 -3.97
CA ALA A 18 -11.71 0.25 -5.34
C ALA A 18 -12.02 -0.99 -6.19
N TYR A 19 -12.04 -0.84 -7.51
CA TYR A 19 -12.05 -1.96 -8.47
C TYR A 19 -10.88 -1.89 -9.45
N LYS A 20 -10.46 -3.01 -10.04
CA LYS A 20 -9.47 -3.03 -11.14
C LYS A 20 -10.14 -2.79 -12.48
N ASP A 21 -9.64 -1.82 -13.25
CA ASP A 21 -10.05 -1.61 -14.64
C ASP A 21 -9.43 -2.66 -15.58
N ALA A 22 -9.77 -2.59 -16.87
CA ALA A 22 -9.28 -3.52 -17.89
C ALA A 22 -7.75 -3.42 -18.15
N ALA A 23 -7.08 -2.39 -17.62
CA ALA A 23 -5.65 -2.17 -17.71
C ALA A 23 -4.93 -2.55 -16.40
N ASP A 24 -5.60 -3.31 -15.52
CA ASP A 24 -5.11 -3.71 -14.19
C ASP A 24 -4.81 -2.53 -13.24
N ARG A 25 -5.44 -1.36 -13.48
CA ARG A 25 -5.30 -0.18 -12.61
C ARG A 25 -6.43 -0.12 -11.60
N TRP A 26 -6.12 0.30 -10.38
CA TRP A 26 -7.11 0.51 -9.33
C TRP A 26 -7.87 1.83 -9.50
N ILE A 27 -9.19 1.74 -9.57
CA ILE A 27 -10.11 2.88 -9.57
C ILE A 27 -10.79 2.93 -8.20
N ALA A 28 -10.40 3.91 -7.38
CA ALA A 28 -10.98 4.15 -6.05
C ALA A 28 -12.11 5.19 -6.12
N GLY A 29 -12.86 5.35 -5.04
CA GLY A 29 -13.93 6.36 -4.95
C GLY A 29 -15.27 5.83 -4.42
N PHE A 30 -15.30 4.62 -3.86
CA PHE A 30 -16.54 3.90 -3.58
C PHE A 30 -16.72 3.66 -2.09
N SER A 31 -17.90 4.04 -1.58
CA SER A 31 -18.31 3.84 -0.18
C SER A 31 -18.67 2.41 0.16
N SER A 32 -18.85 1.54 -0.84
CA SER A 32 -19.09 0.12 -0.60
C SER A 32 -18.46 -0.74 -1.68
N ARG A 33 -18.12 -1.97 -1.30
CA ARG A 33 -17.63 -3.00 -2.23
C ARG A 33 -18.63 -3.26 -3.37
N ARG A 34 -19.93 -3.18 -3.06
CA ARG A 34 -21.00 -3.35 -4.05
C ARG A 34 -20.97 -2.24 -5.09
N ASP A 35 -20.76 -0.99 -4.68
CA ASP A 35 -20.73 0.15 -5.61
C ASP A 35 -19.50 0.06 -6.53
N ALA A 36 -18.33 -0.31 -5.99
CA ALA A 36 -17.13 -0.57 -6.78
C ALA A 36 -17.35 -1.71 -7.79
N MET A 37 -18.00 -2.81 -7.36
CA MET A 37 -18.35 -3.92 -8.24
C MET A 37 -19.29 -3.50 -9.38
N LEU A 38 -20.38 -2.80 -9.04
CA LEU A 38 -21.36 -2.33 -10.02
C LEU A 38 -20.74 -1.34 -11.01
N ALA A 39 -19.85 -0.47 -10.56
CA ALA A 39 -19.10 0.44 -11.42
C ALA A 39 -18.25 -0.34 -12.44
N GLY A 40 -17.55 -1.38 -12.01
CA GLY A 40 -16.80 -2.28 -12.89
C GLY A 40 -17.68 -2.98 -13.94
N ILE A 41 -18.85 -3.47 -13.54
CA ILE A 41 -19.81 -4.09 -14.46
C ILE A 41 -20.35 -3.07 -15.47
N ASN A 42 -20.67 -1.85 -15.02
CA ASN A 42 -21.20 -0.79 -15.88
C ASN A 42 -20.21 -0.34 -16.96
N VAL A 43 -18.91 -0.51 -16.74
CA VAL A 43 -17.87 -0.27 -17.76
C VAL A 43 -17.54 -1.50 -18.61
N GLY A 44 -18.34 -2.57 -18.51
CA GLY A 44 -18.26 -3.74 -19.38
C GLY A 44 -17.36 -4.86 -18.88
N LEU A 45 -16.91 -4.85 -17.62
CA LEU A 45 -16.12 -5.95 -17.07
C LEU A 45 -17.00 -7.16 -16.74
N HIS A 46 -16.65 -8.32 -17.29
CA HIS A 46 -17.31 -9.60 -16.97
C HIS A 46 -16.84 -10.21 -15.63
N SER A 47 -15.62 -9.88 -15.22
CA SER A 47 -15.04 -10.22 -13.94
C SER A 47 -14.48 -8.96 -13.30
N VAL A 48 -15.00 -8.57 -12.14
CA VAL A 48 -14.59 -7.37 -11.42
C VAL A 48 -13.81 -7.78 -10.18
N VAL A 49 -12.56 -7.33 -10.08
CA VAL A 49 -11.77 -7.46 -8.86
C VAL A 49 -11.99 -6.20 -8.02
N THR A 50 -12.37 -6.37 -6.77
CA THR A 50 -12.54 -5.27 -5.79
C THR A 50 -11.57 -5.42 -4.64
N ALA A 51 -11.22 -4.33 -3.99
CA ALA A 51 -10.43 -4.35 -2.76
C ALA A 51 -10.82 -3.20 -1.84
N GLU A 52 -10.42 -3.34 -0.57
CA GLU A 52 -10.51 -2.26 0.41
C GLU A 52 -9.32 -1.33 0.27
N VAL A 53 -9.57 -0.06 0.48
CA VAL A 53 -8.59 1.01 0.48
C VAL A 53 -8.25 1.35 1.93
N SER A 54 -6.96 1.53 2.19
CA SER A 54 -6.41 1.87 3.50
C SER A 54 -5.63 3.17 3.38
N PRO A 55 -5.78 4.08 4.37
CA PRO A 55 -4.86 5.22 4.53
C PRO A 55 -3.53 4.78 5.18
N GLN A 56 -3.47 3.59 5.77
CA GLN A 56 -2.26 3.03 6.36
C GLN A 56 -1.44 2.35 5.28
N CYS A 57 -0.13 2.65 5.28
CA CYS A 57 0.86 2.14 4.33
C CYS A 57 0.74 0.62 4.19
N PRO A 58 0.74 0.08 2.96
CA PRO A 58 0.53 -1.32 2.76
C PRO A 58 1.83 -2.05 3.06
N SER A 59 1.70 -3.24 3.62
CA SER A 59 2.82 -4.18 3.71
C SER A 59 3.49 -4.48 2.35
N TYR A 60 2.88 -4.09 1.21
CA TYR A 60 3.44 -4.29 -0.13
C TYR A 60 4.82 -3.65 -0.35
N PHE A 61 5.09 -2.44 0.18
CA PHE A 61 6.41 -1.82 0.04
C PHE A 61 7.47 -2.65 0.79
N ALA A 62 7.12 -3.07 2.01
CA ALA A 62 7.93 -4.02 2.79
C ALA A 62 8.18 -5.35 2.04
N ARG A 63 7.18 -5.85 1.31
CA ARG A 63 7.22 -7.17 0.67
C ARG A 63 7.97 -7.22 -0.65
N PHE A 64 7.84 -6.19 -1.47
CA PHE A 64 8.38 -6.22 -2.83
C PHE A 64 9.65 -5.39 -2.98
N GLU A 65 9.72 -4.24 -2.31
CA GLU A 65 10.78 -3.26 -2.55
C GLU A 65 11.79 -3.14 -1.42
N ALA A 66 11.42 -3.49 -0.18
CA ALA A 66 12.28 -3.25 0.99
C ALA A 66 13.66 -3.85 0.86
N ARG A 67 13.77 -5.09 0.41
CA ARG A 67 15.07 -5.74 0.19
C ARG A 67 15.93 -4.96 -0.79
N HIS A 68 15.34 -4.49 -1.88
CA HIS A 68 16.06 -3.72 -2.90
C HIS A 68 16.50 -2.36 -2.36
N VAL A 69 15.56 -1.60 -1.77
CA VAL A 69 15.80 -0.28 -1.20
C VAL A 69 16.84 -0.33 -0.09
N LEU A 70 16.72 -1.27 0.85
CA LEU A 70 17.66 -1.39 1.98
C LEU A 70 19.06 -1.76 1.52
N ARG A 71 19.21 -2.59 0.49
CA ARG A 71 20.51 -2.88 -0.11
C ARG A 71 21.14 -1.64 -0.72
N GLN A 72 20.38 -0.85 -1.47
CA GLN A 72 20.87 0.42 -2.01
C GLN A 72 21.29 1.39 -0.91
N MET A 73 20.55 1.45 0.21
CA MET A 73 20.94 2.27 1.36
C MET A 73 22.25 1.80 1.99
N ILE A 74 22.41 0.49 2.19
CA ILE A 74 23.65 -0.13 2.74
C ILE A 74 24.84 0.15 1.82
N ASP A 75 24.66 0.01 0.51
CA ASP A 75 25.70 0.28 -0.48
C ASP A 75 26.06 1.78 -0.51
N GLY A 76 25.05 2.65 -0.39
CA GLY A 76 25.25 4.10 -0.31
C GLY A 76 26.05 4.52 0.93
N LEU A 77 25.84 3.86 2.07
CA LEU A 77 26.64 4.07 3.28
C LEU A 77 28.11 3.71 3.04
N ALA A 78 28.37 2.53 2.47
CA ALA A 78 29.72 2.08 2.15
C ALA A 78 30.41 3.03 1.15
N TYR A 79 29.70 3.44 0.11
CA TYR A 79 30.20 4.36 -0.90
C TYR A 79 30.54 5.74 -0.30
N GLY A 80 29.66 6.28 0.56
CA GLY A 80 29.90 7.55 1.24
C GLY A 80 31.15 7.53 2.12
N GLU A 81 31.39 6.41 2.82
CA GLU A 81 32.59 6.24 3.65
C GLU A 81 33.87 6.12 2.79
N GLN A 82 33.83 5.37 1.69
CA GLN A 82 34.94 5.30 0.74
C GLN A 82 35.33 6.67 0.14
N HIS A 83 34.37 7.58 0.00
CA HIS A 83 34.60 8.93 -0.54
C HIS A 83 34.88 9.98 0.55
N GLY A 84 35.04 9.57 1.80
CA GLY A 84 35.26 10.48 2.93
C GLY A 84 34.08 11.44 3.18
N LYS A 85 32.87 11.06 2.75
CA LYS A 85 31.63 11.81 2.98
C LYS A 85 30.90 11.34 4.24
N LEU A 86 31.22 10.13 4.70
CA LEU A 86 30.71 9.51 5.93
C LEU A 86 31.88 8.93 6.72
N VAL A 87 31.65 8.72 8.02
CA VAL A 87 32.59 8.05 8.94
C VAL A 87 31.76 7.11 9.81
N SER A 88 32.28 5.93 10.12
CA SER A 88 31.66 4.96 11.03
C SER A 88 30.31 4.44 10.51
N SER A 89 30.24 4.06 9.23
CA SER A 89 29.02 3.46 8.66
C SER A 89 28.96 1.94 8.86
N GLU A 90 30.05 1.31 9.28
CA GLU A 90 30.16 -0.14 9.44
C GLU A 90 29.14 -0.71 10.43
N GLU A 91 28.97 -0.09 11.61
CA GLU A 91 27.99 -0.54 12.60
C GLU A 91 26.56 -0.48 12.06
N ALA A 92 26.22 0.59 11.33
CA ALA A 92 24.91 0.74 10.71
C ALA A 92 24.68 -0.34 9.64
N ARG A 93 25.70 -0.65 8.83
CA ARG A 93 25.61 -1.70 7.80
C ARG A 93 25.44 -3.08 8.41
N VAL A 94 26.13 -3.39 9.52
CA VAL A 94 25.97 -4.64 10.27
C VAL A 94 24.54 -4.81 10.80
N ILE A 95 23.93 -3.73 11.31
CA ILE A 95 22.55 -3.76 11.82
C ILE A 95 21.53 -3.88 10.68
N LEU A 96 21.74 -3.18 9.56
CA LEU A 96 20.77 -3.11 8.46
C LEU A 96 20.78 -4.36 7.57
N SER A 97 21.92 -5.03 7.42
CA SER A 97 22.05 -6.22 6.56
C SER A 97 21.05 -7.35 6.88
N PRO A 98 20.89 -7.81 8.14
CA PRO A 98 19.90 -8.84 8.46
C PRO A 98 18.45 -8.37 8.26
N ILE A 99 18.18 -7.07 8.45
CA ILE A 99 16.85 -6.48 8.16
C ILE A 99 16.57 -6.51 6.66
N ALA A 100 17.56 -6.25 5.82
CA ALA A 100 17.43 -6.27 4.37
C ALA A 100 17.18 -7.68 3.82
N ASP A 101 17.70 -8.72 4.47
CA ASP A 101 17.52 -10.12 4.04
C ASP A 101 16.29 -10.82 4.62
N ALA A 102 15.53 -10.15 5.50
CA ALA A 102 14.27 -10.67 6.01
C ALA A 102 13.26 -10.94 4.88
N SER A 103 12.58 -12.10 4.94
CA SER A 103 11.71 -12.59 3.87
C SER A 103 10.25 -12.72 4.33
N LEU A 104 9.33 -12.52 3.38
CA LEU A 104 7.88 -12.65 3.54
C LEU A 104 7.45 -14.02 4.11
N ALA A 105 8.19 -15.09 3.82
CA ALA A 105 7.89 -16.44 4.32
C ALA A 105 7.82 -16.50 5.86
N ASP A 106 8.50 -15.57 6.54
CA ASP A 106 8.43 -15.44 8.00
C ASP A 106 7.04 -15.00 8.50
N GLY A 107 6.17 -14.43 7.64
CA GLY A 107 4.88 -13.84 8.03
C GLY A 107 3.62 -14.43 7.40
N LEU A 108 3.73 -15.44 6.52
CA LEU A 108 2.58 -16.00 5.78
C LEU A 108 2.20 -17.46 6.11
N GLU A 109 2.99 -18.20 6.88
CA GLU A 109 2.69 -19.61 7.20
C GLU A 109 2.53 -19.85 8.70
N GLY A 110 1.43 -19.42 9.32
CA GLY A 110 1.05 -19.85 10.69
C GLY A 110 2.10 -19.64 11.81
N GLY A 111 3.21 -18.97 11.49
CA GLY A 111 4.37 -18.75 12.32
C GLY A 111 4.48 -17.29 12.68
N GLN A 112 5.14 -17.01 13.80
CA GLN A 112 5.42 -15.64 14.19
C GLN A 112 6.42 -15.03 13.20
N SER A 113 6.10 -13.83 12.71
CA SER A 113 7.04 -13.00 11.96
C SER A 113 8.37 -12.87 12.68
N SER A 114 9.48 -13.02 11.94
CA SER A 114 10.82 -12.79 12.47
C SER A 114 10.93 -11.35 13.00
N PRO A 115 11.70 -11.10 14.07
CA PRO A 115 11.94 -9.75 14.57
C PRO A 115 12.51 -8.82 13.50
N GLU A 116 13.33 -9.33 12.58
CA GLU A 116 13.92 -8.61 11.46
C GLU A 116 12.86 -8.20 10.44
N TRP A 117 11.90 -9.09 10.13
CA TRP A 117 10.75 -8.76 9.28
C TRP A 117 9.89 -7.65 9.89
N LEU A 118 9.63 -7.70 11.21
CA LEU A 118 8.87 -6.65 11.89
C LEU A 118 9.59 -5.29 11.83
N LYS A 119 10.92 -5.28 11.99
CA LYS A 119 11.73 -4.07 11.83
C LYS A 119 11.74 -3.56 10.39
N GLN A 120 11.79 -4.47 9.42
CA GLN A 120 11.71 -4.12 8.00
C GLN A 120 10.36 -3.46 7.70
N LEU A 121 9.26 -4.03 8.18
CA LEU A 121 7.91 -3.48 8.02
C LEU A 121 7.79 -2.09 8.66
N ASP A 122 8.24 -1.91 9.91
CA ASP A 122 8.21 -0.60 10.59
C ASP A 122 9.03 0.46 9.85
N LEU A 123 10.26 0.12 9.42
CA LEU A 123 11.13 1.04 8.68
C LEU A 123 10.52 1.47 7.35
N MET A 124 9.94 0.52 6.60
CA MET A 124 9.31 0.78 5.32
C MET A 124 8.07 1.65 5.45
N ASN A 125 7.23 1.38 6.45
CA ASN A 125 6.07 2.22 6.75
C ASN A 125 6.48 3.65 7.11
N ARG A 126 7.56 3.83 7.87
CA ARG A 126 8.08 5.17 8.21
C ARG A 126 8.62 5.90 6.98
N LEU A 127 9.36 5.23 6.11
CA LEU A 127 9.87 5.84 4.87
C LEU A 127 8.73 6.29 3.97
N GLU A 128 7.73 5.43 3.78
CA GLU A 128 6.56 5.74 2.96
C GLU A 128 5.75 6.91 3.54
N GLN A 129 5.57 6.95 4.87
CA GLN A 129 4.94 8.09 5.55
C GLN A 129 5.74 9.38 5.35
N CYS A 130 7.06 9.35 5.52
CA CYS A 130 7.92 10.52 5.30
C CYS A 130 7.79 11.06 3.86
N VAL A 131 7.70 10.17 2.86
CA VAL A 131 7.48 10.56 1.47
C VAL A 131 6.09 11.17 1.30
N ALA A 132 5.05 10.56 1.87
CA ALA A 132 3.69 11.09 1.80
C ALA A 132 3.59 12.50 2.43
N ASP A 133 4.23 12.71 3.58
CA ASP A 133 4.27 13.99 4.29
C ASP A 133 5.02 15.05 3.46
N TRP A 134 6.15 14.68 2.86
CA TRP A 134 6.92 15.58 1.99
C TRP A 134 6.15 15.96 0.72
N VAL A 135 5.44 15.01 0.10
CA VAL A 135 4.57 15.28 -1.06
C VAL A 135 3.44 16.23 -0.68
N ALA A 136 2.77 16.00 0.46
CA ALA A 136 1.71 16.88 0.93
C ALA A 136 2.22 18.30 1.22
N ALA A 137 3.44 18.42 1.77
CA ALA A 137 4.06 19.72 2.02
C ALA A 137 4.45 20.47 0.74
N THR A 138 4.90 19.76 -0.29
CA THR A 138 5.37 20.36 -1.55
C THR A 138 4.28 20.58 -2.58
N ASN A 139 3.21 19.76 -2.54
CA ASN A 139 2.09 19.81 -3.46
C ASN A 139 0.77 19.61 -2.70
N PRO A 140 0.26 20.65 -2.00
CA PRO A 140 -0.89 20.52 -1.11
C PRO A 140 -2.21 20.21 -1.85
N THR A 141 -2.25 20.39 -3.16
CA THR A 141 -3.41 20.02 -4.01
C THR A 141 -3.36 18.56 -4.45
N MET A 142 -2.26 17.84 -4.24
CA MET A 142 -2.15 16.43 -4.58
C MET A 142 -2.89 15.61 -3.52
N PRO A 143 -3.85 14.75 -3.91
CA PRO A 143 -4.53 13.88 -2.97
C PRO A 143 -3.52 12.92 -2.34
N HIS A 144 -3.65 12.67 -1.03
CA HIS A 144 -2.84 11.67 -0.34
C HIS A 144 -2.96 10.32 -1.07
N PRO A 145 -1.83 9.63 -1.31
CA PRO A 145 -1.87 8.31 -1.93
C PRO A 145 -2.69 7.36 -1.05
N LYS A 146 -3.50 6.55 -1.73
CA LYS A 146 -4.38 5.55 -1.14
C LYS A 146 -3.84 4.17 -1.47
N PHE A 147 -3.94 3.26 -0.52
CA PHE A 147 -3.31 1.94 -0.64
C PHE A 147 -4.34 0.83 -0.65
N ILE A 148 -4.08 -0.22 -1.42
CA ILE A 148 -4.92 -1.41 -1.39
C ILE A 148 -4.58 -2.23 -0.15
N ARG A 149 -5.59 -2.52 0.67
CA ARG A 149 -5.42 -3.36 1.85
C ARG A 149 -5.07 -4.77 1.41
N TYR A 150 -3.92 -5.25 1.89
CA TYR A 150 -3.45 -6.60 1.59
C TYR A 150 -4.50 -7.66 1.97
N GLY A 151 -4.69 -8.66 1.10
CA GLY A 151 -5.63 -9.76 1.33
C GLY A 151 -7.12 -9.37 1.27
N SER A 152 -7.44 -8.12 0.92
CA SER A 152 -8.84 -7.67 0.79
C SER A 152 -9.44 -7.88 -0.61
N GLU A 153 -8.63 -8.34 -1.57
CA GLU A 153 -9.03 -8.57 -2.96
C GLU A 153 -10.12 -9.64 -3.04
N GLN A 154 -11.22 -9.34 -3.74
CA GLN A 154 -12.28 -10.29 -4.06
C GLN A 154 -12.65 -10.18 -5.53
N VAL A 155 -12.81 -11.34 -6.17
CA VAL A 155 -13.22 -11.48 -7.56
C VAL A 155 -14.72 -11.70 -7.62
N HIS A 156 -15.41 -10.91 -8.45
CA HIS A 156 -16.85 -10.99 -8.69
C HIS A 156 -17.09 -11.26 -10.16
N VAL A 157 -17.79 -12.36 -10.48
CA VAL A 157 -18.09 -12.71 -11.87
C VAL A 157 -19.55 -12.38 -12.14
N ALA A 158 -19.82 -11.53 -13.13
CA ALA A 158 -21.18 -11.22 -13.55
C ALA A 158 -21.77 -12.43 -14.29
N GLY A 159 -22.78 -13.08 -13.69
CA GLY A 159 -23.46 -14.23 -14.29
C GLY A 159 -24.89 -13.90 -14.71
N GLY A 160 -25.23 -14.13 -15.97
CA GLY A 160 -26.55 -14.63 -16.33
C GLY A 160 -26.47 -16.15 -16.33
N ASN A 161 -27.16 -16.82 -15.38
CA ASN A 161 -27.18 -18.28 -15.19
C ASN A 161 -25.81 -18.97 -15.38
N LEU A 162 -25.12 -19.27 -14.27
CA LEU A 162 -23.96 -20.18 -14.29
C LEU A 162 -24.43 -21.60 -14.66
N GLY A 163 -24.64 -21.85 -15.95
CA GLY A 163 -24.83 -23.16 -16.56
C GLY A 163 -23.51 -23.93 -16.66
N ILE A 164 -22.72 -23.93 -15.59
CA ILE A 164 -21.49 -24.70 -15.49
C ILE A 164 -21.83 -25.91 -14.60
N PRO A 165 -21.91 -27.14 -15.13
CA PRO A 165 -21.96 -28.31 -14.28
C PRO A 165 -20.62 -28.38 -13.54
N PHE A 166 -20.67 -28.34 -12.21
CA PHE A 166 -19.52 -28.70 -11.40
C PHE A 166 -19.24 -30.18 -11.64
N LEU A 167 -18.15 -30.46 -12.36
CA LEU A 167 -17.52 -31.79 -12.43
C LEU A 167 -16.60 -31.95 -11.23
#